data_AF-A0A8H7NVD5-F1
#
_entry.id   AF-A0A8H7NVD5-F1
#
_cell.length_a   1.000
_cell.length_b   1.000
_cell.length_c   1.000
_cell.angle_alpha   90.00
_cell.angle_beta   90.00
_cell.angle_gamma   90.00
#
_symmetry.space_group_name_H-M   'P 1'
#
loop_
_entity.id
_entity.type
_entity.pdbx_description
1 polymer ?
#
loop_
_entity_poly.entity_id
_entity_poly.type
_entity_poly.pdbx_seq_one_letter_code
_entity_poly.pdbx_strand_id
1 'polypeptide(L)'
;MVFGIEAVGIPAKNIDASLSCFGATPDYIPFSFGHQRVHITPSTLLSTKATVPVNFDGTVTLNVFNDTQQTFADYSSISLIAYAVTVVDGQETFTTLGAEHVVFHSNIRVKKLLRKYEVANDGPFYPFYFRDSLPGGPPFPRRRYPADIQPLGVTPDPNVGENLGPKNYYVDISNTRNEVLHGNTSNYIYIRGTTTAPTSGKVRLYALPNNMLLHPSLYDEESNIVWDYNDDGERYVAIRSYSTNSAASLNPILLSEPFSCADRPLPPPGHDHYSLVAECKPDGTGPDGAEYLWPHTQVDDFRTAAEFTAWVQIGPYVALRNVEYMRNADAASYVLRTSFTIPEGFSPTDYWVFSVRLVNCPVGSAISFDSSDPEIQDSLRTITTSEMNIGIIFTGKAPGFNCQVAIRWFANGKSAQPGQRIVASLIYRSVVTTALADHLTGRKNIGKLAEPFEVTVGDKYPNLEMPDRKKGHPKVGGAHVRRVLGDKYSVAGGIHVDYVVGVDTWGHNLT
;
A
#
# COMPACT_ATOMS: atom_id res chain seq x y z
N MET A 1 20.88 8.33 38.58
CA MET A 1 20.38 8.03 37.21
C MET A 1 19.85 6.60 37.18
N VAL A 2 18.93 6.32 36.26
CA VAL A 2 18.49 4.95 35.95
C VAL A 2 18.84 4.66 34.50
N PHE A 3 19.35 3.47 34.24
CA PHE A 3 19.61 2.96 32.90
C PHE A 3 18.65 1.80 32.64
N GLY A 4 17.89 1.89 31.55
CA GLY A 4 16.95 0.88 31.09
C GLY A 4 17.49 0.15 29.88
N ILE A 5 17.45 -1.18 29.87
CA ILE A 5 17.68 -1.99 28.68
C ILE A 5 16.34 -2.56 28.25
N GLU A 6 15.96 -2.30 27.01
CA GLU A 6 14.75 -2.83 26.39
C GLU A 6 15.12 -3.56 25.11
N ALA A 7 14.54 -4.74 24.90
CA ALA A 7 14.73 -5.49 23.67
C ALA A 7 13.41 -5.76 22.98
N VAL A 8 13.39 -5.60 21.67
CA VAL A 8 12.21 -5.83 20.82
C VAL A 8 12.58 -6.84 19.74
N GLY A 9 11.74 -7.85 19.56
CA GLY A 9 11.90 -8.85 18.50
C GLY A 9 13.10 -9.78 18.66
N ILE A 10 13.77 -9.83 19.83
CA ILE A 10 14.83 -10.81 20.10
C ILE A 10 14.25 -12.17 20.55
N PRO A 11 15.01 -13.27 20.49
CA PRO A 11 14.59 -14.55 21.08
C PRO A 11 14.27 -14.44 22.57
N ALA A 12 13.22 -15.12 23.02
CA ALA A 12 12.75 -15.09 24.42
C ALA A 12 13.67 -15.83 25.42
N LYS A 13 14.73 -16.49 24.94
CA LYS A 13 15.70 -17.24 25.74
C LYS A 13 17.11 -17.08 25.16
N ASN A 14 18.11 -17.27 26.01
CA ASN A 14 19.53 -17.38 25.65
C ASN A 14 20.22 -16.13 25.08
N ILE A 15 19.62 -14.95 25.25
CA ILE A 15 20.27 -13.66 25.03
C ILE A 15 20.43 -12.96 26.36
N ASP A 16 21.65 -12.56 26.67
CA ASP A 16 21.93 -11.83 27.91
C ASP A 16 22.54 -10.47 27.59
N ALA A 17 22.37 -9.52 28.49
CA ALA A 17 23.01 -8.21 28.40
C ALA A 17 23.70 -7.87 29.72
N SER A 18 24.77 -7.08 29.62
CA SER A 18 25.37 -6.40 30.77
C SER A 18 25.63 -4.93 30.45
N LEU A 19 25.70 -4.12 31.48
CA LEU A 19 26.01 -2.70 31.37
C LEU A 19 27.31 -2.42 32.12
N SER A 20 28.21 -1.67 31.52
CA SER A 20 29.37 -1.14 32.22
C SER A 20 29.55 0.33 31.88
N CYS A 21 30.06 1.11 32.82
CA CYS A 21 30.37 2.50 32.60
C CYS A 21 31.77 2.80 33.12
N PHE A 22 32.50 3.63 32.37
CA PHE A 22 33.80 4.13 32.77
C PHE A 22 33.95 5.58 32.31
N GLY A 23 34.45 6.43 33.19
CA GLY A 23 34.70 7.84 32.90
C GLY A 23 35.33 8.57 34.08
N ALA A 24 35.27 9.89 34.05
CA ALA A 24 35.80 10.73 35.12
C ALA A 24 34.97 12.01 35.29
N THR A 25 35.14 12.64 36.44
CA THR A 25 34.68 14.02 36.66
C THR A 25 35.71 15.03 36.09
N PRO A 26 35.40 16.33 35.99
CA PRO A 26 36.32 17.33 35.45
C PRO A 26 37.64 17.44 36.24
N ASP A 27 37.63 17.05 37.51
CA ASP A 27 38.82 16.99 38.39
C ASP A 27 39.60 15.66 38.25
N TYR A 28 39.34 14.89 37.19
CA TYR A 28 39.98 13.61 36.87
C TYR A 28 39.75 12.49 37.91
N ILE A 29 38.71 12.58 38.75
CA ILE A 29 38.35 11.49 39.66
C ILE A 29 37.65 10.39 38.84
N PRO A 30 38.22 9.17 38.77
CA PRO A 30 37.64 8.08 37.99
C PRO A 30 36.35 7.57 38.62
N PHE A 31 35.37 7.25 37.78
CA PHE A 31 34.10 6.66 38.18
C PHE A 31 33.76 5.50 37.25
N SER A 32 33.27 4.41 37.84
CA SER A 32 32.77 3.27 37.09
C SER A 32 31.64 2.58 37.83
N PHE A 33 30.76 1.96 37.07
CA PHE A 33 29.79 1.00 37.60
C PHE A 33 29.62 -0.13 36.59
N GLY A 34 29.18 -1.28 37.08
CA GLY A 34 28.84 -2.42 36.24
C GLY A 34 27.58 -3.09 36.75
N HIS A 35 26.76 -3.56 35.82
CA HIS A 35 25.70 -4.50 36.10
C HIS A 35 26.14 -5.87 35.60
N GLN A 36 25.89 -6.91 36.40
CA GLN A 36 26.13 -8.29 36.01
C GLN A 36 25.33 -8.65 34.75
N ARG A 37 25.78 -9.70 34.07
CA ARG A 37 25.09 -10.28 32.91
C ARG A 37 23.72 -10.80 33.34
N VAL A 38 22.65 -10.26 32.74
CA VAL A 38 21.25 -10.63 33.02
C VAL A 38 20.57 -11.05 31.72
N HIS A 39 19.69 -12.03 31.82
CA HIS A 39 18.88 -12.47 30.70
C HIS A 39 17.88 -11.38 30.26
N ILE A 40 17.87 -11.06 28.96
CA ILE A 40 16.93 -10.09 28.39
C ILE A 40 15.79 -10.80 27.67
N THR A 41 14.56 -10.44 28.02
CA THR A 41 13.35 -10.93 27.37
C THR A 41 12.67 -9.82 26.57
N PRO A 42 12.01 -10.14 25.46
CA PRO A 42 11.27 -9.16 24.67
C PRO A 42 10.30 -8.34 25.53
N SER A 43 10.22 -7.04 25.24
CA SER A 43 9.31 -6.09 25.91
C SER A 43 9.46 -6.02 27.43
N THR A 44 10.60 -6.47 27.96
CA THR A 44 10.90 -6.40 29.40
C THR A 44 11.97 -5.35 29.62
N LEU A 45 11.62 -4.30 30.37
CA LEU A 45 12.57 -3.26 30.75
C LEU A 45 13.41 -3.73 31.94
N LEU A 46 14.70 -3.99 31.70
CA LEU A 46 15.66 -4.18 32.79
C LEU A 46 16.17 -2.82 33.23
N SER A 47 16.11 -2.51 34.52
CA SER A 47 16.54 -1.22 35.04
C SER A 47 17.68 -1.35 36.05
N THR A 48 18.66 -0.44 35.96
CA THR A 48 19.77 -0.32 36.91
C THR A 48 19.85 1.10 37.42
N LYS A 49 19.87 1.26 38.74
CA LYS A 49 20.10 2.56 39.39
C LYS A 49 21.58 2.75 39.67
N ALA A 50 22.11 3.92 39.35
CA ALA A 50 23.47 4.33 39.72
C ALA A 50 23.49 5.79 40.16
N THR A 51 24.24 6.07 41.23
CA THR A 51 24.54 7.43 41.68
C THR A 51 25.73 7.94 40.89
N VAL A 52 25.47 8.80 39.90
CA VAL A 52 26.48 9.34 38.99
C VAL A 52 26.94 10.71 39.51
N PRO A 53 28.25 10.99 39.60
CA PRO A 53 28.75 12.29 40.03
C PRO A 53 28.27 13.45 39.14
N VAL A 54 28.21 14.65 39.71
CA VAL A 54 27.94 15.88 38.97
C VAL A 54 29.06 16.13 37.96
N ASN A 55 28.71 16.59 36.75
CA ASN A 55 29.63 16.85 35.64
C ASN A 55 30.44 15.63 35.18
N PHE A 56 29.95 14.42 35.44
CA PHE A 56 30.55 13.20 34.91
C PHE A 56 30.56 13.21 33.37
N ASP A 57 31.73 12.93 32.80
CA ASP A 57 31.91 12.63 31.38
C ASP A 57 32.51 11.22 31.25
N GLY A 58 31.92 10.42 30.39
CA GLY A 58 32.30 9.02 30.27
C GLY A 58 31.46 8.24 29.28
N THR A 59 31.84 6.98 29.12
CA THR A 59 31.19 6.06 28.18
C THR A 59 30.41 5.02 28.95
N VAL A 60 29.16 4.83 28.54
CA VAL A 60 28.35 3.68 28.95
C VAL A 60 28.40 2.65 27.83
N THR A 61 28.72 1.41 28.17
CA THR A 61 28.86 0.29 27.24
C THR A 61 27.79 -0.74 27.56
N LEU A 62 26.94 -1.02 26.57
CA LEU A 62 26.04 -2.16 26.56
C LEU A 62 26.74 -3.36 25.92
N ASN A 63 26.90 -4.45 26.66
CA ASN A 63 27.40 -5.71 26.12
C ASN A 63 26.22 -6.66 25.88
N VAL A 64 26.13 -7.23 24.69
CA VAL A 64 25.09 -8.21 24.32
C VAL A 64 25.78 -9.56 24.09
N PHE A 65 25.29 -10.59 24.77
CA PHE A 65 25.83 -11.96 24.71
C PHE A 65 24.84 -12.86 23.98
N ASN A 66 25.30 -13.46 22.89
CA ASN A 66 24.55 -14.43 22.09
C ASN A 66 25.35 -15.75 21.97
N ASP A 67 25.69 -16.31 23.13
CA ASP A 67 26.62 -17.46 23.21
C ASP A 67 26.07 -18.71 22.50
N THR A 68 24.74 -18.83 22.42
CA THR A 68 24.07 -19.95 21.73
C THR A 68 23.83 -19.68 20.24
N GLN A 69 24.36 -18.57 19.70
CA GLN A 69 24.27 -18.19 18.29
C GLN A 69 22.83 -18.14 17.75
N GLN A 70 21.89 -17.62 18.56
CA GLN A 70 20.51 -17.44 18.11
C GLN A 70 20.45 -16.44 16.96
N THR A 71 19.62 -16.72 15.96
CA THR A 71 19.33 -15.78 14.88
C THR A 71 18.35 -14.71 15.37
N PHE A 72 18.68 -13.44 15.15
CA PHE A 72 17.76 -12.33 15.43
C PHE A 72 16.84 -12.11 14.22
N ALA A 73 15.59 -11.73 14.47
CA ALA A 73 14.68 -11.36 13.41
C ALA A 73 15.12 -10.03 12.76
N ASP A 74 14.69 -9.78 11.54
CA ASP A 74 14.91 -8.47 10.92
C ASP A 74 14.17 -7.39 11.75
N TYR A 75 14.84 -6.26 11.94
CA TYR A 75 14.39 -5.16 12.81
C TYR A 75 14.32 -5.50 14.31
N SER A 76 14.91 -6.62 14.76
CA SER A 76 15.18 -6.80 16.18
C SER A 76 16.06 -5.65 16.69
N SER A 77 15.79 -5.17 17.89
CA SER A 77 16.57 -4.11 18.50
C SER A 77 16.82 -4.38 19.97
N ILE A 78 17.96 -3.89 20.45
CA ILE A 78 18.26 -3.77 21.86
C ILE A 78 18.62 -2.31 22.10
N SER A 79 17.93 -1.69 23.03
CA SER A 79 17.96 -0.25 23.31
C SER A 79 18.47 -0.01 24.71
N LEU A 80 19.29 1.03 24.88
CA LEU A 80 19.71 1.57 26.16
C LEU A 80 19.08 2.95 26.34
N ILE A 81 18.36 3.14 27.44
CA ILE A 81 17.69 4.39 27.77
C ILE A 81 18.24 4.92 29.09
N ALA A 82 18.59 6.20 29.17
CA ALA A 82 19.06 6.83 30.39
C ALA A 82 18.01 7.81 30.94
N TYR A 83 17.77 7.74 32.25
CA TYR A 83 16.86 8.62 32.98
C TYR A 83 17.60 9.35 34.12
N ALA A 84 17.35 10.65 34.25
CA ALA A 84 17.56 11.37 35.49
C ALA A 84 16.43 11.00 36.47
N VAL A 85 16.77 10.85 37.75
CA VAL A 85 15.79 10.59 38.81
C VAL A 85 15.78 11.80 39.73
N THR A 86 14.63 12.41 39.88
CA THR A 86 14.38 13.46 40.86
C THR A 86 13.37 12.97 41.88
N VAL A 87 13.60 13.25 43.16
CA VAL A 87 12.63 12.93 44.22
C VAL A 87 11.92 14.22 44.60
N VAL A 88 10.62 14.28 44.34
CA VAL A 88 9.76 15.41 44.72
C VAL A 88 8.67 14.85 45.64
N ASP A 89 8.57 15.40 46.86
CA ASP A 89 7.60 14.97 47.88
C ASP A 89 7.61 13.45 48.18
N GLY A 90 8.79 12.81 48.08
CA GLY A 90 8.96 11.37 48.30
C GLY A 90 8.59 10.49 47.10
N GLN A 91 8.16 11.06 45.97
CA GLN A 91 7.94 10.33 44.72
C GLN A 91 9.12 10.49 43.76
N GLU A 92 9.57 9.37 43.20
CA GLU A 92 10.56 9.36 42.11
C GLU A 92 9.90 9.81 40.81
N THR A 93 10.43 10.86 40.21
CA THR A 93 10.11 11.34 38.86
C THR A 93 11.29 11.05 37.95
N PHE A 94 10.99 10.50 36.77
CA PHE A 94 11.99 10.09 35.78
C PHE A 94 11.97 11.07 34.60
N THR A 95 13.12 11.62 34.25
CA THR A 95 13.28 12.46 33.06
C THR A 95 14.23 11.76 32.10
N THR A 96 13.77 11.44 30.89
CA THR A 96 14.61 10.83 29.86
C THR A 96 15.71 11.80 29.45
N LEU A 97 16.96 11.36 29.55
CA LEU A 97 18.14 12.11 29.13
C LEU A 97 18.55 11.77 27.69
N GLY A 98 18.30 10.54 27.26
CA GLY A 98 18.60 10.06 25.93
C GLY A 98 18.37 8.56 25.79
N ALA A 99 18.31 8.08 24.55
CA ALA A 99 18.19 6.67 24.21
C ALA A 99 19.08 6.36 23.01
N GLU A 100 19.71 5.20 23.03
CA GLU A 100 20.50 4.68 21.92
C GLU A 100 20.04 3.26 21.57
N HIS A 101 19.94 2.99 20.27
CA HIS A 101 19.32 1.78 19.74
C HIS A 101 20.33 1.01 18.89
N VAL A 102 20.63 -0.23 19.28
CA VAL A 102 21.31 -1.18 18.40
C VAL A 102 20.24 -1.94 17.62
N VAL A 103 20.05 -1.55 16.37
CA VAL A 103 19.16 -2.26 15.44
C VAL A 103 19.97 -3.34 14.75
N PHE A 104 19.58 -4.59 14.96
CA PHE A 104 20.15 -5.72 14.27
C PHE A 104 19.50 -5.82 12.90
N HIS A 105 20.11 -5.08 11.96
CA HIS A 105 19.83 -5.24 10.55
C HIS A 105 20.88 -6.18 9.95
N SER A 106 20.42 -7.21 9.26
CA SER A 106 21.27 -8.13 8.51
C SER A 106 22.12 -7.35 7.49
N ASN A 107 23.37 -7.04 7.89
CA ASN A 107 24.33 -6.23 7.15
C ASN A 107 24.42 -6.65 5.67
N ILE A 108 24.25 -5.70 4.74
CA ILE A 108 24.29 -5.94 3.29
C ILE A 108 25.56 -6.69 2.86
N ARG A 109 26.70 -6.44 3.51
CA ARG A 109 27.98 -7.12 3.23
C ARG A 109 27.99 -8.58 3.68
N VAL A 110 27.29 -8.89 4.77
CA VAL A 110 27.07 -10.27 5.27
C VAL A 110 26.04 -10.99 4.40
N LYS A 111 24.96 -10.33 3.97
CA LYS A 111 24.05 -10.86 2.93
C LYS A 111 24.79 -11.18 1.63
N LYS A 112 25.69 -10.30 1.16
CA LYS A 112 26.52 -10.54 -0.04
C LYS A 112 27.42 -11.76 0.10
N LEU A 113 28.02 -11.99 1.28
CA LEU A 113 28.88 -13.15 1.54
C LEU A 113 28.06 -14.44 1.70
N LEU A 114 27.00 -14.42 2.51
CA LEU A 114 26.12 -15.57 2.71
C LEU A 114 25.44 -16.00 1.40
N ARG A 115 24.92 -15.06 0.62
CA ARG A 115 24.25 -15.37 -0.65
C ARG A 115 25.19 -15.90 -1.72
N LYS A 116 26.43 -15.40 -1.78
CA LYS A 116 27.49 -16.00 -2.61
C LYS A 116 27.80 -17.44 -2.19
N TYR A 117 27.80 -17.72 -0.89
CA TYR A 117 27.99 -19.08 -0.35
C TYR A 117 26.78 -20.01 -0.58
N GLU A 118 25.55 -19.52 -0.45
CA GLU A 118 24.31 -20.28 -0.67
C GLU A 118 24.14 -20.67 -2.14
N VAL A 119 24.36 -19.74 -3.08
CA VAL A 119 24.28 -20.01 -4.53
C VAL A 119 25.33 -21.05 -4.96
N ALA A 120 26.51 -21.02 -4.34
CA ALA A 120 27.57 -21.98 -4.64
C ALA A 120 27.24 -23.42 -4.18
N ASN A 121 26.32 -23.60 -3.21
CA ASN A 121 26.02 -24.89 -2.60
C ASN A 121 24.63 -25.47 -2.95
N ASP A 122 23.60 -24.63 -3.14
CA ASP A 122 22.19 -25.10 -3.25
C ASP A 122 21.54 -24.87 -4.65
N GLY A 123 22.29 -24.32 -5.62
CA GLY A 123 21.78 -24.05 -6.96
C GLY A 123 21.07 -22.70 -7.12
N PRO A 124 20.39 -22.45 -8.27
CA PRO A 124 19.84 -21.14 -8.57
C PRO A 124 18.65 -20.79 -7.67
N PHE A 125 18.83 -19.75 -6.85
CA PHE A 125 17.81 -19.19 -5.96
C PHE A 125 17.11 -17.98 -6.59
N TYR A 126 15.78 -18.02 -6.65
CA TYR A 126 14.95 -16.93 -7.17
C TYR A 126 14.03 -16.38 -6.06
N PRO A 127 14.30 -15.18 -5.51
CA PRO A 127 13.47 -14.58 -4.47
C PRO A 127 12.03 -14.36 -4.95
N PHE A 128 11.83 -14.09 -6.23
CA PHE A 128 10.51 -14.01 -6.86
C PHE A 128 10.63 -14.60 -8.26
N TYR A 129 9.58 -15.24 -8.75
CA TYR A 129 9.53 -15.59 -10.15
C TYR A 129 8.10 -15.63 -10.68
N PHE A 130 7.98 -15.31 -11.96
CA PHE A 130 6.79 -15.62 -12.74
C PHE A 130 6.85 -17.08 -13.21
N ARG A 131 5.72 -17.77 -13.13
CA ARG A 131 5.61 -19.21 -13.36
C ARG A 131 5.61 -19.52 -14.86
N ASP A 132 6.23 -20.65 -15.24
CA ASP A 132 6.20 -21.19 -16.61
C ASP A 132 4.77 -21.43 -17.11
N SER A 133 3.99 -22.08 -16.25
CA SER A 133 2.56 -22.24 -16.35
C SER A 133 2.01 -22.14 -14.93
N LEU A 134 0.72 -21.93 -14.76
CA LEU A 134 0.16 -21.78 -13.42
C LEU A 134 0.48 -22.96 -12.46
N PRO A 135 0.44 -24.24 -12.88
CA PRO A 135 0.91 -25.36 -12.05
C PRO A 135 2.43 -25.57 -12.04
N GLY A 136 3.19 -24.76 -12.78
CA GLY A 136 4.64 -24.88 -12.91
C GLY A 136 5.39 -24.37 -11.68
N GLY A 137 6.52 -25.03 -11.37
CA GLY A 137 7.47 -24.59 -10.35
C GLY A 137 8.47 -23.54 -10.88
N PRO A 138 9.68 -23.46 -10.31
CA PRO A 138 10.77 -22.60 -10.78
C PRO A 138 11.70 -23.24 -11.86
N PRO A 139 11.38 -24.31 -12.62
CA PRO A 139 12.33 -24.79 -13.61
C PRO A 139 12.44 -23.78 -14.77
N PHE A 140 13.63 -23.25 -14.96
CA PHE A 140 14.03 -22.41 -16.10
C PHE A 140 14.97 -23.21 -17.02
N PRO A 141 14.93 -23.03 -18.35
CA PRO A 141 14.04 -22.13 -19.09
C PRO A 141 12.58 -22.59 -19.10
N ARG A 142 11.67 -21.62 -19.10
CA ARG A 142 10.22 -21.82 -19.24
C ARG A 142 9.89 -22.33 -20.64
N ARG A 143 8.89 -23.21 -20.74
CA ARG A 143 8.38 -23.75 -22.02
C ARG A 143 7.24 -22.90 -22.59
N ARG A 144 6.58 -22.08 -21.78
CA ARG A 144 5.43 -21.24 -22.15
C ARG A 144 5.55 -19.84 -21.54
N TYR A 145 4.70 -18.93 -22.04
CA TYR A 145 4.59 -17.59 -21.47
C TYR A 145 3.75 -17.61 -20.18
N PRO A 146 4.15 -16.86 -19.13
CA PRO A 146 3.47 -16.89 -17.84
C PRO A 146 2.02 -16.38 -17.92
N ALA A 147 1.08 -17.11 -17.33
CA ALA A 147 -0.28 -16.62 -17.09
C ALA A 147 -0.39 -15.82 -15.76
N ASP A 148 0.72 -15.26 -15.30
CA ASP A 148 0.77 -14.47 -14.06
C ASP A 148 0.35 -13.00 -14.28
N ILE A 149 0.26 -12.55 -15.53
CA ILE A 149 -0.40 -11.31 -15.91
C ILE A 149 -1.88 -11.61 -16.12
N GLN A 150 -2.76 -10.94 -15.37
CA GLN A 150 -4.20 -11.21 -15.33
C GLN A 150 -5.02 -9.93 -15.60
N PRO A 151 -5.27 -9.56 -16.87
CA PRO A 151 -6.26 -8.54 -17.22
C PRO A 151 -7.67 -9.02 -16.83
N LEU A 152 -8.40 -8.26 -16.01
CA LEU A 152 -9.74 -8.63 -15.55
C LEU A 152 -10.83 -7.63 -15.98
N GLY A 153 -10.59 -6.93 -17.08
CA GLY A 153 -11.57 -6.09 -17.76
C GLY A 153 -11.48 -4.59 -17.43
N VAL A 154 -12.57 -3.88 -17.71
CA VAL A 154 -12.68 -2.40 -17.61
C VAL A 154 -13.23 -1.91 -16.28
N THR A 155 -13.42 -2.83 -15.34
CA THR A 155 -13.83 -2.56 -13.96
C THR A 155 -12.91 -3.37 -13.04
N PRO A 156 -12.37 -2.77 -11.96
CA PRO A 156 -11.54 -3.53 -11.02
C PRO A 156 -12.35 -4.67 -10.40
N ASP A 157 -11.70 -5.81 -10.15
CA ASP A 157 -12.37 -7.00 -9.64
C ASP A 157 -12.63 -6.86 -8.11
N PRO A 158 -13.89 -6.82 -7.65
CA PRO A 158 -14.22 -6.65 -6.22
C PRO A 158 -13.82 -7.84 -5.35
N ASN A 159 -13.56 -8.99 -5.95
CA ASN A 159 -13.22 -10.23 -5.25
C ASN A 159 -11.85 -10.73 -5.69
N VAL A 160 -10.91 -9.84 -6.05
CA VAL A 160 -9.58 -10.22 -6.57
C VAL A 160 -8.85 -11.23 -5.66
N GLY A 161 -8.98 -11.09 -4.34
CA GLY A 161 -8.39 -12.02 -3.38
C GLY A 161 -8.96 -13.45 -3.47
N GLU A 162 -10.27 -13.60 -3.73
CA GLU A 162 -10.87 -14.92 -3.97
C GLU A 162 -10.56 -15.40 -5.40
N ASN A 163 -10.72 -14.52 -6.38
CA ASN A 163 -10.62 -14.84 -7.80
C ASN A 163 -9.19 -15.21 -8.22
N LEU A 164 -8.17 -14.51 -7.69
CA LEU A 164 -6.77 -14.73 -8.04
C LEU A 164 -5.94 -15.37 -6.91
N GLY A 165 -6.53 -15.59 -5.74
CA GLY A 165 -5.87 -16.17 -4.58
C GLY A 165 -5.76 -17.70 -4.59
N PRO A 166 -5.60 -18.33 -3.41
CA PRO A 166 -5.27 -19.76 -3.27
C PRO A 166 -6.17 -20.73 -4.04
N LYS A 167 -7.49 -20.51 -3.98
CA LYS A 167 -8.52 -21.37 -4.59
C LYS A 167 -8.35 -21.50 -6.11
N ASN A 168 -7.91 -20.42 -6.75
CA ASN A 168 -7.73 -20.32 -8.20
C ASN A 168 -6.25 -20.12 -8.57
N TYR A 169 -5.34 -20.57 -7.71
CA TYR A 169 -3.90 -20.39 -7.90
C TYR A 169 -3.43 -20.95 -9.25
N TYR A 170 -4.03 -22.06 -9.69
CA TYR A 170 -3.71 -22.77 -10.92
C TYR A 170 -4.58 -22.40 -12.13
N VAL A 171 -5.47 -21.41 -11.99
CA VAL A 171 -6.45 -21.04 -13.03
C VAL A 171 -6.09 -19.70 -13.67
N ASP A 172 -6.13 -19.66 -15.00
CA ASP A 172 -5.99 -18.42 -15.78
C ASP A 172 -7.37 -17.80 -15.91
N ILE A 173 -7.74 -16.98 -14.92
CA ILE A 173 -9.07 -16.37 -14.84
C ILE A 173 -9.34 -15.47 -16.04
N SER A 174 -8.33 -14.72 -16.48
CA SER A 174 -8.42 -13.82 -17.63
C SER A 174 -8.74 -14.60 -18.91
N ASN A 175 -8.10 -15.76 -19.11
CA ASN A 175 -8.42 -16.63 -20.24
C ASN A 175 -9.80 -17.29 -20.10
N THR A 176 -10.21 -17.70 -18.89
CA THR A 176 -11.56 -18.24 -18.65
C THR A 176 -12.65 -17.22 -18.94
N ARG A 177 -12.39 -15.94 -18.68
CA ARG A 177 -13.32 -14.82 -18.94
C ARG A 177 -13.21 -14.25 -20.37
N ASN A 178 -12.26 -14.70 -21.18
CA ASN A 178 -11.94 -14.15 -22.51
C ASN A 178 -11.70 -12.63 -22.47
N GLU A 179 -10.92 -12.18 -21.49
CA GLU A 179 -10.64 -10.76 -21.29
C GLU A 179 -9.74 -10.18 -22.39
N VAL A 180 -10.07 -8.96 -22.82
CA VAL A 180 -9.36 -8.20 -23.85
C VAL A 180 -9.00 -6.81 -23.32
N LEU A 181 -8.10 -6.09 -23.99
CA LEU A 181 -7.86 -4.69 -23.71
C LEU A 181 -8.79 -3.82 -24.55
N HIS A 182 -9.57 -2.98 -23.88
CA HIS A 182 -10.44 -2.02 -24.52
C HIS A 182 -9.71 -0.69 -24.72
N GLY A 183 -9.82 -0.14 -25.93
CA GLY A 183 -9.33 1.20 -26.22
C GLY A 183 -10.06 2.29 -25.43
N ASN A 184 -9.44 3.47 -25.33
CA ASN A 184 -10.07 4.70 -24.81
C ASN A 184 -10.77 4.56 -23.43
N THR A 185 -10.36 3.58 -22.62
CA THR A 185 -10.87 3.32 -21.28
C THR A 185 -9.76 2.77 -20.39
N SER A 186 -10.02 2.66 -19.08
CA SER A 186 -9.13 2.00 -18.13
C SER A 186 -9.27 0.48 -18.23
N ASN A 187 -8.15 -0.25 -18.28
CA ASN A 187 -8.11 -1.71 -18.18
C ASN A 187 -7.35 -2.11 -16.92
N TYR A 188 -7.96 -2.94 -16.08
CA TYR A 188 -7.42 -3.31 -14.77
C TYR A 188 -6.68 -4.64 -14.86
N ILE A 189 -5.35 -4.56 -14.68
CA ILE A 189 -4.46 -5.70 -14.85
C ILE A 189 -3.82 -6.04 -13.51
N TYR A 190 -4.00 -7.27 -13.09
CA TYR A 190 -3.43 -7.79 -11.84
C TYR A 190 -2.22 -8.65 -12.14
N ILE A 191 -1.26 -8.64 -11.22
CA ILE A 191 -0.06 -9.45 -11.32
C ILE A 191 -0.01 -10.46 -10.19
N ARG A 192 0.31 -11.69 -10.57
CA ARG A 192 0.67 -12.77 -9.65
C ARG A 192 2.15 -13.12 -9.79
N GLY A 193 2.64 -13.87 -8.84
CA GLY A 193 3.90 -14.58 -8.95
C GLY A 193 4.02 -15.56 -7.80
N THR A 194 5.24 -16.01 -7.56
CA THR A 194 5.51 -16.96 -6.48
C THR A 194 6.95 -16.79 -5.99
N THR A 195 7.27 -17.51 -4.91
CA THR A 195 8.58 -17.47 -4.27
C THR A 195 8.93 -18.80 -3.63
N THR A 196 10.23 -19.04 -3.49
CA THR A 196 10.84 -20.09 -2.67
C THR A 196 11.49 -19.55 -1.39
N ALA A 197 11.20 -18.29 -0.98
CA ALA A 197 11.74 -17.70 0.24
C ALA A 197 11.04 -16.40 0.66
N PRO A 198 11.17 -15.97 1.93
CA PRO A 198 10.79 -14.63 2.34
C PRO A 198 11.48 -13.57 1.46
N THR A 199 10.70 -12.65 0.90
CA THR A 199 11.22 -11.64 0.00
C THR A 199 10.30 -10.44 -0.11
N SER A 200 10.82 -9.34 -0.64
CA SER A 200 10.08 -8.18 -1.09
C SER A 200 10.64 -7.71 -2.42
N GLY A 201 9.92 -6.80 -3.08
CA GLY A 201 10.38 -6.19 -4.31
C GLY A 201 9.31 -5.36 -4.96
N LYS A 202 9.59 -4.97 -6.19
CA LYS A 202 8.78 -4.05 -6.98
C LYS A 202 8.46 -4.67 -8.33
N VAL A 203 7.24 -4.46 -8.80
CA VAL A 203 6.79 -4.89 -10.11
C VAL A 203 6.32 -3.68 -10.89
N ARG A 204 6.58 -3.65 -12.18
CA ARG A 204 6.02 -2.68 -13.13
C ARG A 204 5.47 -3.39 -14.35
N LEU A 205 4.67 -2.68 -15.13
CA LEU A 205 3.96 -3.21 -16.27
C LEU A 205 4.11 -2.31 -17.50
N TYR A 206 4.32 -2.94 -18.65
CA TYR A 206 4.31 -2.31 -19.96
C TYR A 206 3.17 -2.89 -20.81
N ALA A 207 2.66 -2.09 -21.73
CA ALA A 207 1.77 -2.52 -22.80
C ALA A 207 2.42 -2.15 -24.14
N LEU A 208 3.08 -3.13 -24.76
CA LEU A 208 3.93 -2.93 -25.91
C LEU A 208 3.22 -3.41 -27.19
N PRO A 209 3.24 -2.63 -28.27
CA PRO A 209 3.02 -3.17 -29.61
C PRO A 209 4.07 -4.24 -29.94
N ASN A 210 3.73 -5.24 -30.76
CA ASN A 210 4.62 -6.37 -31.05
C ASN A 210 5.98 -5.94 -31.64
N ASN A 211 6.03 -4.87 -32.45
CA ASN A 211 7.28 -4.35 -33.01
C ASN A 211 8.21 -3.73 -31.96
N MET A 212 7.71 -3.37 -30.77
CA MET A 212 8.52 -2.81 -29.68
C MET A 212 9.14 -3.88 -28.78
N LEU A 213 8.68 -5.14 -28.84
CA LEU A 213 9.19 -6.22 -27.97
C LEU A 213 10.69 -6.50 -28.13
N LEU A 214 11.23 -6.23 -29.31
CA LEU A 214 12.66 -6.42 -29.58
C LEU A 214 13.52 -5.27 -29.07
N HIS A 215 12.90 -4.20 -28.55
CA HIS A 215 13.58 -2.98 -28.16
C HIS A 215 13.40 -2.63 -26.67
N PRO A 216 13.93 -3.46 -25.74
CA PRO A 216 14.11 -3.12 -24.31
C PRO A 216 14.51 -1.66 -24.04
N SER A 217 15.36 -1.06 -24.87
CA SER A 217 15.80 0.32 -24.73
C SER A 217 14.68 1.37 -24.84
N LEU A 218 13.54 0.99 -25.44
CA LEU A 218 12.37 1.85 -25.66
C LEU A 218 11.20 1.53 -24.71
N TYR A 219 11.36 0.59 -23.77
CA TYR A 219 10.26 0.18 -22.89
C TYR A 219 9.78 1.32 -22.00
N ASP A 220 10.70 2.14 -21.51
CA ASP A 220 10.40 3.30 -20.65
C ASP A 220 9.90 4.53 -21.43
N GLU A 221 9.65 4.41 -22.73
CA GLU A 221 8.95 5.45 -23.49
C GLU A 221 7.51 5.62 -23.03
N GLU A 222 7.02 6.85 -23.16
CA GLU A 222 5.73 7.29 -22.66
C GLU A 222 4.54 6.44 -23.13
N SER A 223 4.56 6.02 -24.39
CA SER A 223 3.48 5.23 -25.01
C SER A 223 3.43 3.77 -24.54
N ASN A 224 4.49 3.29 -23.91
CA ASN A 224 4.74 1.86 -23.67
C ASN A 224 4.53 1.48 -22.20
N ILE A 225 4.88 2.38 -21.29
CA ILE A 225 4.78 2.15 -19.85
C ILE A 225 3.35 2.37 -19.33
N VAL A 226 2.98 1.64 -18.28
CA VAL A 226 1.75 1.91 -17.53
C VAL A 226 2.05 2.97 -16.46
N TRP A 227 1.18 3.97 -16.38
CA TRP A 227 1.33 5.14 -15.52
C TRP A 227 0.30 5.13 -14.39
N ASP A 228 0.73 5.54 -13.20
CA ASP A 228 -0.15 6.05 -12.15
C ASP A 228 -0.07 7.59 -12.15
N TYR A 229 -0.94 8.22 -11.37
CA TYR A 229 -1.07 9.67 -11.27
C TYR A 229 -0.99 10.07 -9.79
N ASN A 230 -0.28 11.15 -9.48
CA ASN A 230 -0.31 11.73 -8.13
C ASN A 230 -1.56 12.62 -7.96
N ASP A 231 -1.66 13.25 -6.80
CA ASP A 231 -2.70 14.22 -6.45
C ASP A 231 -2.66 15.46 -7.35
N ASP A 232 -1.50 15.87 -7.85
CA ASP A 232 -1.38 16.95 -8.84
C ASP A 232 -1.77 16.52 -10.28
N GLY A 233 -2.15 15.26 -10.49
CA GLY A 233 -2.44 14.68 -11.80
C GLY A 233 -1.21 14.46 -12.68
N GLU A 234 0.00 14.59 -12.12
CA GLU A 234 1.26 14.25 -12.78
C GLU A 234 1.44 12.73 -12.82
N ARG A 235 1.87 12.26 -13.98
CA ARG A 235 2.12 10.83 -14.19
C ARG A 235 3.46 10.40 -13.58
N TYR A 236 3.47 9.21 -13.02
CA TYR A 236 4.69 8.51 -12.63
C TYR A 236 4.57 7.01 -12.94
N VAL A 237 5.71 6.33 -13.08
CA VAL A 237 5.73 4.91 -13.46
C VAL A 237 4.93 4.10 -12.44
N ALA A 238 3.91 3.36 -12.90
CA ALA A 238 3.14 2.50 -12.03
C ALA A 238 4.05 1.40 -11.49
N ILE A 239 4.22 1.38 -10.17
CA ILE A 239 5.01 0.38 -9.47
C ILE A 239 4.16 -0.18 -8.34
N ARG A 240 4.08 -1.51 -8.27
CA ARG A 240 3.43 -2.24 -7.19
C ARG A 240 4.48 -2.95 -6.38
N SER A 241 4.47 -2.75 -5.07
CA SER A 241 5.39 -3.44 -4.18
C SER A 241 4.77 -4.73 -3.69
N TYR A 242 5.58 -5.76 -3.49
CA TYR A 242 5.19 -6.98 -2.81
C TYR A 242 6.12 -7.25 -1.64
N SER A 243 5.60 -7.92 -0.61
CA SER A 243 6.39 -8.44 0.50
C SER A 243 5.74 -9.71 1.01
N THR A 244 6.52 -10.75 1.24
CA THR A 244 6.07 -12.05 1.73
C THR A 244 7.09 -12.65 2.68
N ASN A 245 6.59 -13.30 3.72
CA ASN A 245 7.40 -14.06 4.68
C ASN A 245 7.39 -15.57 4.37
N SER A 246 6.84 -16.00 3.23
CA SER A 246 6.67 -17.42 2.90
C SER A 246 7.97 -18.05 2.41
N ALA A 247 8.41 -19.12 3.08
CA ALA A 247 9.58 -19.90 2.67
C ALA A 247 9.34 -20.81 1.45
N ALA A 248 8.10 -21.08 1.09
CA ALA A 248 7.69 -21.66 -0.19
C ALA A 248 6.22 -21.31 -0.38
N SER A 249 5.89 -20.54 -1.43
CA SER A 249 4.54 -20.01 -1.57
C SER A 249 3.58 -21.11 -2.04
N LEU A 250 2.81 -21.68 -1.10
CA LEU A 250 1.66 -22.55 -1.40
C LEU A 250 0.51 -21.79 -2.09
N ASN A 251 0.59 -20.46 -2.07
CA ASN A 251 -0.39 -19.52 -2.60
C ASN A 251 0.30 -18.56 -3.58
N PRO A 252 -0.41 -17.87 -4.48
CA PRO A 252 0.20 -16.83 -5.30
C PRO A 252 0.61 -15.64 -4.43
N ILE A 253 1.75 -15.03 -4.74
CA ILE A 253 2.01 -13.64 -4.36
C ILE A 253 1.11 -12.79 -5.28
N LEU A 254 -0.01 -12.33 -4.75
CA LEU A 254 -0.95 -11.49 -5.47
C LEU A 254 -0.66 -10.02 -5.15
N LEU A 255 -0.42 -9.23 -6.19
CA LEU A 255 -0.45 -7.77 -6.09
C LEU A 255 -1.91 -7.35 -6.21
N SER A 256 -2.55 -7.10 -5.06
CA SER A 256 -3.99 -6.85 -4.97
C SER A 256 -4.43 -5.51 -5.56
N GLU A 257 -3.52 -4.54 -5.60
CA GLU A 257 -3.76 -3.27 -6.29
C GLU A 257 -3.47 -3.44 -7.79
N PRO A 258 -4.44 -3.15 -8.69
CA PRO A 258 -4.25 -3.33 -10.12
C PRO A 258 -3.33 -2.26 -10.72
N PHE A 259 -2.75 -2.60 -11.86
CA PHE A 259 -2.21 -1.64 -12.82
C PHE A 259 -3.36 -1.11 -13.69
N SER A 260 -3.55 0.21 -13.74
CA SER A 260 -4.55 0.86 -14.60
C SER A 260 -3.95 1.15 -15.98
N CYS A 261 -4.06 0.18 -16.88
CA CYS A 261 -3.59 0.33 -18.26
C CYS A 261 -4.65 1.10 -19.07
N ALA A 262 -4.51 2.42 -19.07
CA ALA A 262 -5.62 3.28 -19.45
C ALA A 262 -5.41 4.01 -20.79
N ASP A 263 -6.53 4.23 -21.48
CA ASP A 263 -6.68 4.97 -22.73
C ASP A 263 -5.67 4.57 -23.81
N ARG A 264 -5.39 3.27 -23.93
CA ARG A 264 -4.46 2.76 -24.95
C ARG A 264 -5.00 3.05 -26.35
N PRO A 265 -4.16 3.58 -27.25
CA PRO A 265 -4.56 3.81 -28.64
C PRO A 265 -4.72 2.47 -29.38
N LEU A 266 -5.22 2.55 -30.61
CA LEU A 266 -5.21 1.39 -31.49
C LEU A 266 -3.74 0.95 -31.72
N PRO A 267 -3.45 -0.36 -31.69
CA PRO A 267 -2.15 -0.86 -32.14
C PRO A 267 -1.82 -0.36 -33.56
N PRO A 268 -0.53 -0.22 -33.91
CA PRO A 268 -0.14 0.16 -35.27
C PRO A 268 -0.72 -0.81 -36.33
N PRO A 269 -0.96 -0.35 -37.57
CA PRO A 269 -1.50 -1.19 -38.64
C PRO A 269 -0.71 -2.50 -38.82
N GLY A 270 -1.41 -3.62 -38.92
CA GLY A 270 -0.79 -4.96 -38.99
C GLY A 270 -0.62 -5.65 -37.64
N HIS A 271 -1.04 -5.01 -36.55
CA HIS A 271 -1.07 -5.57 -35.20
C HIS A 271 -2.50 -5.59 -34.65
N ASP A 272 -2.91 -6.70 -34.05
CA ASP A 272 -4.25 -6.93 -33.49
C ASP A 272 -4.27 -7.07 -31.95
N HIS A 273 -3.09 -7.09 -31.33
CA HIS A 273 -2.92 -7.27 -29.89
C HIS A 273 -1.84 -6.34 -29.32
N TYR A 274 -1.91 -6.13 -28.01
CA TYR A 274 -0.81 -5.64 -27.22
C TYR A 274 -0.13 -6.80 -26.49
N SER A 275 1.15 -6.65 -26.26
CA SER A 275 1.96 -7.53 -25.45
C SER A 275 2.22 -6.87 -24.11
N LEU A 276 1.59 -7.40 -23.08
CA LEU A 276 1.82 -6.99 -21.71
C LEU A 276 3.12 -7.60 -21.21
N VAL A 277 4.07 -6.76 -20.79
CA VAL A 277 5.33 -7.22 -20.20
C VAL A 277 5.39 -6.76 -18.76
N ALA A 278 5.40 -7.72 -17.84
CA ALA A 278 5.61 -7.44 -16.42
C ALA A 278 7.07 -7.68 -16.06
N GLU A 279 7.65 -6.75 -15.33
CA GLU A 279 9.01 -6.85 -14.82
C GLU A 279 9.00 -6.81 -13.30
N CYS A 280 9.79 -7.67 -12.68
CA CYS A 280 10.04 -7.68 -11.25
C CYS A 280 11.47 -7.25 -10.97
N LYS A 281 11.64 -6.40 -9.96
CA LYS A 281 12.91 -6.05 -9.35
C LYS A 281 12.81 -6.43 -7.87
N PRO A 282 13.33 -7.61 -7.47
CA PRO A 282 13.40 -7.99 -6.08
C PRO A 282 14.23 -6.98 -5.27
N ASP A 283 13.94 -6.84 -3.98
CA ASP A 283 14.80 -6.08 -3.08
C ASP A 283 16.07 -6.86 -2.74
N GLY A 284 17.13 -6.12 -2.39
CA GLY A 284 18.41 -6.70 -1.99
C GLY A 284 19.31 -7.05 -3.17
N THR A 285 20.12 -8.09 -3.00
CA THR A 285 21.21 -8.41 -3.93
C THR A 285 21.04 -9.77 -4.59
N GLY A 286 21.41 -9.83 -5.86
CA GLY A 286 21.47 -11.05 -6.65
C GLY A 286 22.60 -11.99 -6.24
N PRO A 287 22.70 -13.16 -6.90
CA PRO A 287 23.72 -14.18 -6.67
C PRO A 287 25.18 -13.68 -6.81
N ASP A 288 25.40 -12.69 -7.67
CA ASP A 288 26.69 -12.05 -7.91
C ASP A 288 27.07 -11.01 -6.82
N GLY A 289 26.12 -10.70 -5.93
CA GLY A 289 26.25 -9.68 -4.89
C GLY A 289 26.01 -8.25 -5.38
N ALA A 290 25.55 -8.07 -6.63
CA ALA A 290 25.05 -6.80 -7.14
C ALA A 290 23.58 -6.61 -6.74
N GLU A 291 23.10 -5.37 -6.73
CA GLU A 291 21.67 -5.10 -6.53
C GLU A 291 20.87 -5.59 -7.73
N TYR A 292 19.64 -6.07 -7.47
CA TYR A 292 18.74 -6.39 -8.56
C TYR A 292 18.40 -5.12 -9.34
N LEU A 293 18.65 -5.17 -10.65
CA LEU A 293 18.23 -4.15 -11.59
C LEU A 293 16.94 -4.58 -12.27
N TRP A 294 16.28 -3.64 -12.94
CA TRP A 294 15.17 -4.00 -13.78
C TRP A 294 15.63 -4.85 -14.96
N PRO A 295 14.91 -5.90 -15.36
CA PRO A 295 15.34 -6.82 -16.41
C PRO A 295 15.72 -6.16 -17.73
N HIS A 296 14.93 -5.24 -18.28
CA HIS A 296 15.24 -4.62 -19.57
C HIS A 296 16.52 -3.78 -19.52
N THR A 297 16.89 -3.23 -18.36
CA THR A 297 18.10 -2.39 -18.22
C THR A 297 19.40 -3.20 -18.24
N GLN A 298 19.29 -4.53 -18.20
CA GLN A 298 20.41 -5.47 -18.16
C GLN A 298 20.66 -6.12 -19.52
N VAL A 299 19.88 -5.78 -20.54
CA VAL A 299 19.97 -6.36 -21.88
C VAL A 299 20.00 -5.25 -22.91
N ASP A 300 20.71 -5.51 -24.01
CA ASP A 300 20.61 -4.69 -25.21
C ASP A 300 19.34 -5.06 -26.00
N ASP A 301 19.05 -4.26 -27.02
CA ASP A 301 18.00 -4.60 -27.98
C ASP A 301 18.25 -5.95 -28.65
N PHE A 302 17.17 -6.72 -28.80
CA PHE A 302 17.19 -8.05 -29.39
C PHE A 302 17.23 -7.95 -30.93
N ARG A 303 18.13 -8.70 -31.55
CA ARG A 303 18.22 -8.79 -33.02
C ARG A 303 17.17 -9.72 -33.61
N THR A 304 16.71 -10.69 -32.82
CA THR A 304 15.75 -11.70 -33.27
C THR A 304 14.68 -11.99 -32.24
N ALA A 305 13.51 -12.44 -32.71
CA ALA A 305 12.44 -12.91 -31.83
C ALA A 305 12.87 -14.11 -30.96
N ALA A 306 13.85 -14.91 -31.41
CA ALA A 306 14.39 -16.02 -30.64
C ALA A 306 15.19 -15.53 -29.43
N GLU A 307 15.95 -14.45 -29.56
CA GLU A 307 16.68 -13.82 -28.45
C GLU A 307 15.71 -13.25 -27.41
N PHE A 308 14.69 -12.51 -27.85
CA PHE A 308 13.61 -12.04 -26.96
C PHE A 308 12.91 -13.20 -26.26
N THR A 309 12.53 -14.24 -27.01
CA THR A 309 11.88 -15.43 -26.44
C THR A 309 12.77 -16.12 -25.41
N ALA A 310 14.07 -16.25 -25.69
CA ALA A 310 15.04 -16.81 -24.76
C ALA A 310 15.17 -15.96 -23.49
N TRP A 311 15.23 -14.62 -23.62
CA TRP A 311 15.26 -13.71 -22.46
C TRP A 311 14.03 -13.87 -21.58
N VAL A 312 12.83 -13.88 -22.18
CA VAL A 312 11.59 -14.16 -21.44
C VAL A 312 11.64 -15.57 -20.86
N GLN A 313 12.05 -16.62 -21.58
CA GLN A 313 11.98 -17.97 -21.05
C GLN A 313 13.01 -18.25 -19.94
N ILE A 314 14.18 -17.61 -19.97
CA ILE A 314 15.25 -17.83 -18.98
C ILE A 314 15.10 -16.87 -17.79
N GLY A 315 14.54 -15.68 -18.00
CA GLY A 315 14.42 -14.63 -17.00
C GLY A 315 13.29 -14.90 -15.98
N PRO A 316 13.59 -15.19 -14.70
CA PRO A 316 12.57 -15.41 -13.67
C PRO A 316 11.71 -14.17 -13.41
N TYR A 317 12.28 -12.99 -13.61
CA TYR A 317 11.70 -11.71 -13.23
C TYR A 317 11.01 -10.96 -14.39
N VAL A 318 10.79 -11.61 -15.53
CA VAL A 318 10.02 -11.06 -16.65
C VAL A 318 8.81 -11.94 -16.89
N ALA A 319 7.68 -11.40 -17.28
CA ALA A 319 6.56 -12.16 -17.83
C ALA A 319 6.02 -11.46 -19.06
N LEU A 320 5.44 -12.23 -19.96
CA LEU A 320 4.81 -11.75 -21.18
C LEU A 320 3.41 -12.35 -21.28
N ARG A 321 2.44 -11.54 -21.68
CA ARG A 321 1.11 -11.99 -22.11
C ARG A 321 0.66 -11.18 -23.31
N ASN A 322 0.29 -11.87 -24.39
CA ASN A 322 -0.42 -11.22 -25.50
C ASN A 322 -1.91 -11.11 -25.13
N VAL A 323 -2.48 -9.93 -25.37
CA VAL A 323 -3.89 -9.65 -25.10
C VAL A 323 -4.48 -8.96 -26.31
N GLU A 324 -5.56 -9.53 -26.83
CA GLU A 324 -6.31 -8.94 -27.94
C GLU A 324 -6.76 -7.52 -27.62
N TYR A 325 -6.77 -6.68 -28.63
CA TYR A 325 -7.24 -5.30 -28.50
C TYR A 325 -8.64 -5.15 -29.11
N MET A 326 -9.59 -4.71 -28.31
CA MET A 326 -10.91 -4.36 -28.75
C MET A 326 -11.02 -2.84 -28.93
N ARG A 327 -11.31 -2.42 -30.17
CA ARG A 327 -11.55 -1.01 -30.46
C ARG A 327 -12.78 -0.53 -29.72
N ASN A 328 -12.61 0.55 -28.97
CA ASN A 328 -13.71 1.33 -28.40
C ASN A 328 -13.81 2.66 -29.16
N ALA A 329 -14.93 2.91 -29.83
CA ALA A 329 -15.13 4.16 -30.57
C ALA A 329 -15.47 5.33 -29.66
N ASP A 330 -15.92 5.06 -28.43
CA ASP A 330 -16.41 6.07 -27.49
C ASP A 330 -15.25 6.62 -26.66
N ALA A 331 -14.48 7.51 -27.27
CA ALA A 331 -13.46 8.27 -26.57
C ALA A 331 -14.08 9.42 -25.78
N ALA A 332 -13.67 9.57 -24.52
CA ALA A 332 -13.96 10.77 -23.76
C ALA A 332 -13.36 11.99 -24.47
N SER A 333 -14.10 13.08 -24.50
CA SER A 333 -13.61 14.35 -25.05
C SER A 333 -12.58 14.99 -24.12
N TYR A 334 -12.68 14.69 -22.83
CA TYR A 334 -11.71 15.09 -21.82
C TYR A 334 -11.63 14.05 -20.70
N VAL A 335 -10.42 13.83 -20.17
CA VAL A 335 -10.14 12.94 -19.04
C VAL A 335 -9.34 13.70 -17.99
N LEU A 336 -9.89 13.82 -16.78
CA LEU A 336 -9.16 14.24 -15.59
C LEU A 336 -8.66 13.00 -14.85
N ARG A 337 -7.36 12.92 -14.62
CA ARG A 337 -6.74 11.85 -13.84
C ARG A 337 -6.20 12.42 -12.54
N THR A 338 -6.49 11.73 -11.45
CA THR A 338 -6.10 12.11 -10.09
C THR A 338 -5.91 10.84 -9.27
N SER A 339 -5.26 10.96 -8.12
CA SER A 339 -5.34 9.96 -7.07
C SER A 339 -5.56 10.59 -5.71
N PHE A 340 -5.96 9.76 -4.76
CA PHE A 340 -5.94 10.16 -3.36
C PHE A 340 -5.41 9.04 -2.50
N THR A 341 -4.84 9.43 -1.35
CA THR A 341 -4.41 8.51 -0.32
C THR A 341 -5.11 8.86 0.99
N ILE A 342 -5.68 7.87 1.69
CA ILE A 342 -6.23 8.10 3.02
C ILE A 342 -5.09 8.45 3.98
N PRO A 343 -5.10 9.64 4.59
CA PRO A 343 -3.99 10.08 5.43
C PRO A 343 -3.81 9.21 6.68
N GLU A 344 -2.62 9.31 7.28
CA GLU A 344 -2.37 8.76 8.60
C GLU A 344 -3.32 9.37 9.65
N GLY A 345 -3.69 8.58 10.66
CA GLY A 345 -4.56 9.00 11.76
C GLY A 345 -6.06 8.71 11.59
N PHE A 346 -6.51 8.39 10.36
CA PHE A 346 -7.87 7.93 10.11
C PHE A 346 -8.04 6.42 10.43
N SER A 347 -9.29 5.95 10.50
CA SER A 347 -9.66 4.55 10.76
C SER A 347 -10.34 3.95 9.53
N PRO A 348 -10.22 2.63 9.28
CA PRO A 348 -11.05 1.93 8.30
C PRO A 348 -12.56 2.08 8.53
N THR A 349 -13.00 2.51 9.71
CA THR A 349 -14.42 2.76 10.01
C THR A 349 -14.90 4.17 9.66
N ASP A 350 -13.99 5.04 9.21
CA ASP A 350 -14.33 6.39 8.77
C ASP A 350 -15.07 6.38 7.43
N TYR A 351 -16.05 7.28 7.32
CA TYR A 351 -16.81 7.48 6.08
C TYR A 351 -16.12 8.52 5.21
N TRP A 352 -15.97 8.17 3.95
CA TRP A 352 -15.42 9.03 2.93
C TRP A 352 -16.41 9.23 1.81
N VAL A 353 -16.34 10.37 1.14
CA VAL A 353 -17.07 10.64 -0.08
C VAL A 353 -16.10 11.09 -1.14
N PHE A 354 -16.09 10.39 -2.27
CA PHE A 354 -15.51 10.91 -3.49
C PHE A 354 -16.61 11.62 -4.26
N SER A 355 -16.46 12.94 -4.43
CA SER A 355 -17.48 13.81 -5.04
C SER A 355 -16.95 14.43 -6.32
N VAL A 356 -17.73 14.34 -7.40
CA VAL A 356 -17.48 15.02 -8.67
C VAL A 356 -18.59 16.04 -8.88
N ARG A 357 -18.22 17.32 -8.82
CA ARG A 357 -19.09 18.45 -9.10
C ARG A 357 -18.84 18.97 -10.51
N LEU A 358 -19.89 19.00 -11.31
CA LEU A 358 -19.94 19.61 -12.62
C LEU A 358 -20.47 21.04 -12.49
N VAL A 359 -19.76 21.98 -13.10
CA VAL A 359 -20.08 23.41 -13.10
C VAL A 359 -20.15 23.87 -14.55
N ASN A 360 -21.26 24.51 -14.92
CA ASN A 360 -21.53 24.96 -16.29
C ASN A 360 -21.23 23.91 -17.40
N CYS A 361 -21.46 22.63 -17.12
CA CYS A 361 -21.27 21.58 -18.13
C CYS A 361 -22.46 21.53 -19.10
N PRO A 362 -22.26 21.29 -20.41
CA PRO A 362 -23.35 21.31 -21.39
C PRO A 362 -24.42 20.25 -21.10
N VAL A 363 -25.69 20.66 -21.00
CA VAL A 363 -26.81 19.71 -20.87
C VAL A 363 -26.89 18.82 -22.12
N GLY A 364 -27.00 17.51 -21.90
CA GLY A 364 -26.96 16.48 -22.95
C GLY A 364 -25.56 15.95 -23.27
N SER A 365 -24.48 16.53 -22.70
CA SER A 365 -23.18 15.85 -22.59
C SER A 365 -23.25 14.76 -21.50
N ALA A 366 -22.20 13.96 -21.33
CA ALA A 366 -22.17 12.89 -20.32
C ALA A 366 -20.89 12.89 -19.49
N ILE A 367 -20.98 12.26 -18.32
CA ILE A 367 -19.89 12.09 -17.36
C ILE A 367 -19.84 10.62 -16.92
N SER A 368 -18.64 10.12 -16.65
CA SER A 368 -18.43 8.90 -15.86
C SER A 368 -17.16 9.06 -15.04
N PHE A 369 -16.95 8.19 -14.07
CA PHE A 369 -15.62 7.97 -13.54
C PHE A 369 -15.43 6.53 -13.10
N ASP A 370 -14.22 6.04 -13.26
CA ASP A 370 -13.78 4.75 -12.74
C ASP A 370 -12.50 4.94 -11.92
N SER A 371 -12.19 3.93 -11.12
CA SER A 371 -11.00 3.94 -10.29
C SER A 371 -10.40 2.56 -10.12
N SER A 372 -9.21 2.48 -9.53
CA SER A 372 -8.59 1.23 -9.10
C SER A 372 -9.36 0.50 -7.99
N ASP A 373 -10.41 1.10 -7.43
CA ASP A 373 -11.26 0.49 -6.41
C ASP A 373 -12.71 0.29 -6.92
N PRO A 374 -13.26 -0.93 -6.83
CA PRO A 374 -14.60 -1.24 -7.35
C PRO A 374 -15.74 -0.56 -6.59
N GLU A 375 -15.51 -0.03 -5.40
CA GLU A 375 -16.53 0.73 -4.67
C GLU A 375 -16.61 2.19 -5.13
N ILE A 376 -15.59 2.69 -5.86
CA ILE A 376 -15.42 4.11 -6.18
C ILE A 376 -15.50 4.30 -7.69
N GLN A 377 -16.73 4.23 -8.21
CA GLN A 377 -17.01 4.36 -9.64
C GLN A 377 -18.45 4.86 -9.86
N ASP A 378 -18.69 5.56 -10.97
CA ASP A 378 -20.01 5.92 -11.47
C ASP A 378 -20.10 5.65 -12.97
N SER A 379 -21.18 4.97 -13.37
CA SER A 379 -21.42 4.63 -14.77
C SER A 379 -21.74 5.86 -15.60
N LEU A 380 -21.61 5.72 -16.93
CA LEU A 380 -21.88 6.81 -17.86
C LEU A 380 -23.28 7.39 -17.68
N ARG A 381 -23.33 8.68 -17.35
CA ARG A 381 -24.56 9.40 -17.03
C ARG A 381 -24.68 10.66 -17.86
N THR A 382 -25.88 10.87 -18.42
CA THR A 382 -26.19 12.12 -19.13
C THR A 382 -26.36 13.27 -18.15
N ILE A 383 -25.75 14.41 -18.46
CA ILE A 383 -25.84 15.65 -17.71
C ILE A 383 -27.18 16.31 -18.04
N THR A 384 -28.06 16.40 -17.04
CA THR A 384 -29.42 16.96 -17.19
C THR A 384 -29.55 18.41 -16.73
N THR A 385 -28.61 18.89 -15.91
CA THR A 385 -28.53 20.26 -15.42
C THR A 385 -27.11 20.79 -15.57
N SER A 386 -26.96 22.11 -15.74
CA SER A 386 -25.63 22.73 -15.92
C SER A 386 -24.75 22.61 -14.67
N GLU A 387 -25.37 22.51 -13.49
CA GLU A 387 -24.72 22.14 -12.24
C GLU A 387 -25.20 20.75 -11.81
N MET A 388 -24.27 19.86 -11.51
CA MET A 388 -24.58 18.51 -11.05
C MET A 388 -23.51 18.06 -10.05
N ASN A 389 -23.89 17.26 -9.06
CA ASN A 389 -22.93 16.64 -8.14
C ASN A 389 -23.21 15.14 -8.08
N ILE A 390 -22.16 14.34 -8.23
CA ILE A 390 -22.16 12.90 -8.07
C ILE A 390 -21.25 12.59 -6.88
N GLY A 391 -21.77 11.91 -5.86
CA GLY A 391 -21.00 11.55 -4.67
C GLY A 391 -21.11 10.06 -4.38
N ILE A 392 -19.97 9.39 -4.23
CA ILE A 392 -19.90 7.98 -3.86
C ILE A 392 -19.35 7.89 -2.44
N ILE A 393 -20.13 7.28 -1.55
CA ILE A 393 -19.76 7.06 -0.16
C ILE A 393 -19.03 5.73 -0.07
N PHE A 394 -17.89 5.70 0.60
CA PHE A 394 -17.11 4.49 0.85
C PHE A 394 -16.53 4.47 2.27
N THR A 395 -16.17 3.28 2.74
CA THR A 395 -15.62 3.00 4.07
C THR A 395 -14.76 1.73 3.99
N GLY A 396 -14.13 1.32 5.08
CA GLY A 396 -13.36 0.06 5.15
C GLY A 396 -11.93 0.18 4.64
N LYS A 397 -11.50 1.40 4.27
CA LYS A 397 -10.19 1.67 3.70
C LYS A 397 -9.25 2.21 4.79
N ALA A 398 -8.13 1.54 5.00
CA ALA A 398 -7.16 1.89 6.03
C ALA A 398 -6.30 3.11 5.62
N PRO A 399 -5.63 3.78 6.58
CA PRO A 399 -4.55 4.72 6.26
C PRO A 399 -3.54 4.14 5.28
N GLY A 400 -3.07 4.96 4.36
CA GLY A 400 -2.18 4.55 3.27
C GLY A 400 -2.89 3.88 2.09
N PHE A 401 -4.22 3.66 2.14
CA PHE A 401 -4.99 3.25 0.97
C PHE A 401 -4.89 4.31 -0.13
N ASN A 402 -4.34 3.92 -1.29
CA ASN A 402 -4.23 4.75 -2.49
C ASN A 402 -5.29 4.32 -3.52
N CYS A 403 -5.91 5.29 -4.18
CA CYS A 403 -6.88 5.05 -5.23
C CYS A 403 -6.58 5.94 -6.43
N GLN A 404 -6.45 5.33 -7.60
CA GLN A 404 -6.26 5.99 -8.89
C GLN A 404 -7.61 6.22 -9.53
N VAL A 405 -7.95 7.44 -9.92
CA VAL A 405 -9.27 7.81 -10.45
C VAL A 405 -9.15 8.48 -11.82
N ALA A 406 -10.04 8.10 -12.74
CA ALA A 406 -10.18 8.73 -14.05
C ALA A 406 -11.61 9.22 -14.26
N ILE A 407 -11.79 10.54 -14.28
CA ILE A 407 -13.08 11.21 -14.53
C ILE A 407 -13.16 11.58 -16.00
N ARG A 408 -14.21 11.14 -16.68
CA ARG A 408 -14.36 11.26 -18.14
C ARG A 408 -15.57 12.07 -18.50
N TRP A 409 -15.34 13.10 -19.31
CA TRP A 409 -16.41 13.89 -19.90
C TRP A 409 -16.55 13.60 -21.40
N PHE A 410 -17.78 13.36 -21.82
CA PHE A 410 -18.14 13.02 -23.19
C PHE A 410 -19.01 14.14 -23.77
N ALA A 411 -18.50 14.81 -24.79
CA ALA A 411 -19.17 15.94 -25.40
C ALA A 411 -20.55 15.58 -25.99
N ASN A 412 -20.72 14.37 -26.54
CA ASN A 412 -21.95 13.92 -27.21
C ASN A 412 -22.48 14.95 -28.23
N GLY A 413 -21.58 15.50 -29.05
CA GLY A 413 -21.91 16.53 -30.04
C GLY A 413 -22.14 17.94 -29.48
N LYS A 414 -21.90 18.16 -28.17
CA LYS A 414 -21.91 19.50 -27.55
C LYS A 414 -20.52 20.13 -27.61
N SER A 415 -20.47 21.45 -27.70
CA SER A 415 -19.21 22.21 -27.56
C SER A 415 -18.98 22.56 -26.08
N ALA A 416 -17.71 22.59 -25.68
CA ALA A 416 -17.31 23.11 -24.37
C ALA A 416 -17.79 24.55 -24.20
N GLN A 417 -18.17 24.92 -22.98
CA GLN A 417 -18.72 26.25 -22.67
C GLN A 417 -17.71 27.08 -21.85
N PRO A 418 -17.67 28.41 -22.03
CA PRO A 418 -16.85 29.26 -21.16
C PRO A 418 -17.20 29.07 -19.69
N GLY A 419 -16.19 28.84 -18.85
CA GLY A 419 -16.39 28.60 -17.42
C GLY A 419 -16.89 27.20 -17.06
N GLN A 420 -16.93 26.25 -18.01
CA GLN A 420 -17.15 24.83 -17.70
C GLN A 420 -16.06 24.31 -16.75
N ARG A 421 -16.44 23.59 -15.69
CA ARG A 421 -15.51 22.99 -14.74
C ARG A 421 -15.98 21.62 -14.26
N ILE A 422 -15.02 20.76 -13.98
CA ILE A 422 -15.22 19.49 -13.28
C ILE A 422 -14.32 19.53 -12.06
N VAL A 423 -14.92 19.44 -10.88
CA VAL A 423 -14.24 19.53 -9.59
C VAL A 423 -14.39 18.18 -8.89
N ALA A 424 -13.28 17.48 -8.70
CA ALA A 424 -13.21 16.29 -7.88
C ALA A 424 -12.88 16.69 -6.44
N SER A 425 -13.46 16.03 -5.45
CA SER A 425 -13.17 16.29 -4.04
C SER A 425 -13.20 15.00 -3.24
N LEU A 426 -12.16 14.80 -2.43
CA LEU A 426 -12.17 13.82 -1.36
C LEU A 426 -12.70 14.49 -0.09
N ILE A 427 -13.75 13.92 0.48
CA ILE A 427 -14.44 14.49 1.64
C ILE A 427 -14.43 13.46 2.76
N TYR A 428 -13.89 13.84 3.92
CA TYR A 428 -14.07 13.10 5.15
C TYR A 428 -15.44 13.44 5.75
N ARG A 429 -16.27 12.43 5.99
CA ARG A 429 -17.61 12.59 6.54
C ARG A 429 -17.64 12.12 7.98
N SER A 430 -17.63 13.07 8.90
CA SER A 430 -17.79 12.78 10.34
C SER A 430 -19.26 12.72 10.73
N VAL A 431 -19.58 11.84 11.67
CA VAL A 431 -20.92 11.69 12.24
C VAL A 431 -20.98 12.39 13.60
N VAL A 432 -21.88 13.35 13.73
CA VAL A 432 -22.15 14.04 14.99
C VAL A 432 -23.54 13.66 15.52
N THR A 433 -23.62 13.31 16.82
CA THR A 433 -24.84 12.85 17.47
C THR A 433 -25.56 13.96 18.26
N THR A 434 -26.79 13.64 18.70
CA THR A 434 -27.92 14.54 18.97
C THR A 434 -27.64 15.84 19.75
N ALA A 435 -26.93 15.82 20.89
CA ALA A 435 -26.74 17.06 21.67
C ALA A 435 -25.82 18.07 20.99
N LEU A 436 -24.72 17.58 20.39
CA LEU A 436 -23.82 18.42 19.59
C LEU A 436 -24.46 18.74 18.23
N ALA A 437 -25.26 17.83 17.71
CA ALA A 437 -25.97 18.01 16.47
C ALA A 437 -26.96 19.18 16.54
N ASP A 438 -27.86 19.20 17.53
CA ASP A 438 -28.83 20.30 17.71
C ASP A 438 -28.16 21.67 17.87
N HIS A 439 -26.96 21.72 18.48
CA HIS A 439 -26.17 22.94 18.58
C HIS A 439 -25.60 23.37 17.22
N LEU A 440 -25.06 22.44 16.43
CA LEU A 440 -24.45 22.73 15.13
C LEU A 440 -25.48 23.13 14.07
N THR A 441 -26.59 22.40 13.93
CA THR A 441 -27.66 22.77 12.99
C THR A 441 -28.49 23.93 13.50
N GLY A 442 -29.00 23.86 14.73
CA GLY A 442 -29.98 24.82 15.25
C GLY A 442 -29.41 26.18 15.62
N ARG A 443 -28.12 26.28 15.99
CA ARG A 443 -27.49 27.55 16.38
C ARG A 443 -26.41 28.05 15.43
N LYS A 444 -25.71 27.15 14.72
CA LYS A 444 -24.60 27.54 13.84
C LYS A 444 -24.88 27.35 12.35
N ASN A 445 -26.00 26.74 11.95
CA ASN A 445 -26.29 26.36 10.56
C ASN A 445 -25.17 25.53 9.90
N ILE A 446 -24.48 24.67 10.67
CA ILE A 446 -23.40 23.81 10.21
C ILE A 446 -23.90 22.36 10.09
N GLY A 447 -23.65 21.74 8.92
CA GLY A 447 -23.99 20.35 8.63
C GLY A 447 -25.42 20.14 8.11
N LYS A 448 -25.71 18.94 7.58
CA LYS A 448 -27.05 18.54 7.13
C LYS A 448 -27.59 17.44 8.04
N LEU A 449 -28.87 17.53 8.38
CA LEU A 449 -29.60 16.43 9.04
C LEU A 449 -29.49 15.19 8.16
N ALA A 450 -28.95 14.12 8.74
CA ALA A 450 -28.81 12.85 8.06
C ALA A 450 -30.13 12.06 8.17
N GLU A 451 -30.59 11.49 7.06
CA GLU A 451 -31.52 10.36 7.10
C GLU A 451 -30.88 9.19 7.88
N PRO A 452 -31.67 8.21 8.37
CA PRO A 452 -31.10 7.07 9.09
C PRO A 452 -29.94 6.44 8.32
N PHE A 453 -28.78 6.33 8.96
CA PHE A 453 -27.56 5.81 8.32
C PHE A 453 -26.97 4.67 9.15
N GLU A 454 -26.29 3.74 8.48
CA GLU A 454 -25.63 2.61 9.13
C GLU A 454 -24.21 2.99 9.58
N VAL A 455 -23.84 2.57 10.79
CA VAL A 455 -22.51 2.72 11.39
C VAL A 455 -21.88 1.35 11.59
N THR A 456 -20.59 1.21 11.26
CA THR A 456 -19.80 0.01 11.57
C THR A 456 -19.05 0.19 12.89
N VAL A 457 -19.04 -0.84 13.74
CA VAL A 457 -18.37 -0.80 15.04
C VAL A 457 -16.86 -0.90 14.88
N GLY A 458 -16.14 0.15 15.32
CA GLY A 458 -14.68 0.24 15.29
C GLY A 458 -14.00 -0.14 16.61
N ASP A 459 -12.70 -0.37 16.52
CA ASP A 459 -11.76 -0.69 17.60
C ASP A 459 -11.59 0.46 18.61
N LYS A 460 -11.60 1.71 18.11
CA LYS A 460 -11.42 2.91 18.93
C LYS A 460 -12.68 3.34 19.69
N TYR A 461 -13.87 2.85 19.31
CA TYR A 461 -15.15 3.14 19.97
C TYR A 461 -16.11 1.94 19.90
N PRO A 462 -16.12 1.02 20.89
CA PRO A 462 -17.09 -0.06 20.94
C PRO A 462 -18.47 0.53 21.23
N ASN A 463 -19.26 0.71 20.17
CA ASN A 463 -20.61 1.27 20.28
C ASN A 463 -21.44 0.40 21.22
N LEU A 464 -22.04 1.03 22.23
CA LEU A 464 -22.89 0.35 23.19
C LEU A 464 -24.22 -0.02 22.52
N GLU A 465 -24.70 -1.23 22.77
CA GLU A 465 -26.05 -1.61 22.36
C GLU A 465 -27.06 -0.76 23.14
N MET A 466 -27.84 0.05 22.41
CA MET A 466 -28.93 0.83 22.99
C MET A 466 -30.05 -0.16 23.35
N PRO A 467 -30.43 -0.28 24.63
CA PRO A 467 -31.52 -1.17 25.00
C PRO A 467 -32.82 -0.73 24.33
N ASP A 468 -33.65 -1.71 23.98
CA ASP A 468 -34.95 -1.50 23.34
C ASP A 468 -35.75 -0.41 24.07
N ARG A 469 -36.07 0.69 23.36
CA ARG A 469 -36.75 1.87 23.93
C ARG A 469 -38.07 1.51 24.64
N LYS A 470 -38.70 0.39 24.26
CA LYS A 470 -39.92 -0.12 24.89
C LYS A 470 -39.73 -0.68 26.30
N LYS A 471 -38.50 -0.98 26.72
CA LYS A 471 -38.17 -1.54 28.04
C LYS A 471 -37.73 -0.50 29.08
N GLY A 472 -37.80 0.80 28.73
CA GLY A 472 -37.43 1.91 29.62
C GLY A 472 -35.93 2.23 29.61
N HIS A 473 -35.56 3.37 30.19
CA HIS A 473 -34.16 3.82 30.25
C HIS A 473 -33.30 2.84 31.07
N PRO A 474 -32.09 2.48 30.61
CA PRO A 474 -31.18 1.64 31.39
C PRO A 474 -30.78 2.36 32.69
N LYS A 475 -30.70 1.60 33.78
CA LYS A 475 -30.18 2.10 35.06
C LYS A 475 -28.69 2.41 34.90
N VAL A 476 -28.18 3.42 35.61
CA VAL A 476 -26.79 3.94 35.57
C VAL A 476 -25.70 2.91 35.98
N GLY A 477 -26.07 1.65 36.22
CA GLY A 477 -25.15 0.51 36.45
C GLY A 477 -25.52 -0.76 35.67
N GLY A 478 -26.30 -0.66 34.60
CA GLY A 478 -26.63 -1.79 33.74
C GLY A 478 -25.44 -2.26 32.90
N ALA A 479 -25.27 -3.56 32.73
CA ALA A 479 -24.29 -4.14 31.82
C ALA A 479 -24.64 -3.72 30.39
N HIS A 480 -24.01 -2.67 29.89
CA HIS A 480 -24.09 -2.32 28.49
C HIS A 480 -23.34 -3.38 27.69
N VAL A 481 -24.06 -4.10 26.84
CA VAL A 481 -23.44 -5.03 25.90
C VAL A 481 -22.73 -4.19 24.84
N ARG A 482 -21.42 -4.42 24.68
CA ARG A 482 -20.67 -3.85 23.57
C ARG A 482 -21.09 -4.57 22.31
N ARG A 483 -21.38 -3.82 21.24
CA ARG A 483 -21.55 -4.43 19.91
C ARG A 483 -20.23 -5.07 19.47
N VAL A 484 -20.32 -6.12 18.65
CA VAL A 484 -19.14 -6.84 18.17
C VAL A 484 -18.37 -5.96 17.19
N LEU A 485 -17.04 -6.02 17.20
CA LEU A 485 -16.21 -5.33 16.21
C LEU A 485 -16.64 -5.77 14.80
N GLY A 486 -16.89 -4.79 13.92
CA GLY A 486 -17.38 -5.03 12.56
C GLY A 486 -18.91 -5.15 12.42
N ASP A 487 -19.68 -5.18 13.51
CA ASP A 487 -21.15 -5.12 13.42
C ASP A 487 -21.62 -3.81 12.78
N LYS A 488 -22.72 -3.88 12.01
CA LYS A 488 -23.39 -2.71 11.43
C LYS A 488 -24.70 -2.44 12.17
N TYR A 489 -25.01 -1.16 12.44
CA TYR A 489 -26.28 -0.77 13.04
C TYR A 489 -26.77 0.59 12.55
N SER A 490 -28.08 0.76 12.45
CA SER A 490 -28.69 2.02 11.98
C SER A 490 -28.83 3.03 13.12
N VAL A 491 -28.37 4.25 12.88
CA VAL A 491 -28.59 5.41 13.75
C VAL A 491 -29.81 6.16 13.22
N ALA A 492 -30.83 6.31 14.07
CA ALA A 492 -32.11 6.94 13.69
C ALA A 492 -32.04 8.46 13.43
N GLY A 493 -30.89 9.10 13.67
CA GLY A 493 -30.66 10.52 13.38
C GLY A 493 -29.29 11.01 13.86
N GLY A 494 -28.71 11.95 13.11
CA GLY A 494 -27.42 12.60 13.37
C GLY A 494 -27.16 13.71 12.35
N ILE A 495 -25.97 14.32 12.40
CA ILE A 495 -25.48 15.25 11.39
C ILE A 495 -24.25 14.67 10.74
N HIS A 496 -24.21 14.70 9.41
CA HIS A 496 -22.97 14.56 8.67
C HIS A 496 -22.28 15.92 8.59
N VAL A 497 -21.04 15.97 9.08
CA VAL A 497 -20.15 17.09 8.88
C VAL A 497 -19.11 16.67 7.86
N ASP A 498 -19.17 17.33 6.70
CA ASP A 498 -18.30 17.06 5.56
C ASP A 498 -17.09 18.00 5.63
N TYR A 499 -15.90 17.42 5.68
CA TYR A 499 -14.62 18.11 5.65
C TYR A 499 -13.94 17.79 4.32
N VAL A 500 -13.70 18.81 3.50
CA VAL A 500 -12.95 18.64 2.25
C VAL A 500 -11.48 18.43 2.60
N VAL A 501 -10.93 17.29 2.18
CA VAL A 501 -9.55 16.88 2.46
C VAL A 501 -8.65 17.12 1.25
N GLY A 502 -9.18 16.95 0.04
CA GLY A 502 -8.48 17.21 -1.21
C GLY A 502 -9.42 17.66 -2.31
N VAL A 503 -8.92 18.45 -3.26
CA VAL A 503 -9.69 19.00 -4.39
C VAL A 503 -8.83 19.07 -5.64
N ASP A 504 -9.34 18.50 -6.73
CA ASP A 504 -8.78 18.69 -8.07
C ASP A 504 -9.79 19.30 -9.01
N THR A 505 -9.31 20.08 -9.96
CA THR A 505 -10.20 20.80 -10.87
C THR A 505 -9.64 20.81 -12.29
N TRP A 506 -10.53 20.51 -13.24
CA TRP A 506 -10.36 20.91 -14.62
C TRP A 506 -11.32 22.04 -14.96
N GLY A 507 -10.89 22.97 -15.82
CA GLY A 507 -11.78 23.99 -16.36
C GLY A 507 -11.42 24.45 -17.76
N HIS A 508 -12.43 24.90 -18.49
CA HIS A 508 -12.31 25.45 -19.84
C HIS A 508 -12.59 26.96 -19.85
N ASN A 509 -11.66 27.74 -20.43
CA ASN A 509 -11.73 29.21 -20.50
C ASN A 509 -12.08 29.85 -19.15
N LEU A 510 -11.27 29.53 -18.14
CA LEU A 510 -11.27 30.20 -16.84
C LEU A 510 -10.67 31.60 -17.04
N THR A 511 -11.52 32.60 -17.23
CA THR A 511 -11.13 34.02 -17.22
C THR A 511 -11.59 34.67 -15.94
#